data_AF-A0A8J3MG84-F1
#
_entry.id   AF-A0A8J3MG84-F1
#
_cell.length_a   1.000
_cell.length_b   1.000
_cell.length_c   1.000
_cell.angle_alpha   90.00
_cell.angle_beta   90.00
_cell.angle_gamma   90.00
#
_symmetry.space_group_name_H-M   'P 1'
#
loop_
_entity.id
_entity.type
_entity.pdbx_description
1 polymer ?
#
loop_
_entity_poly.entity_id
_entity_poly.type
_entity_poly.pdbx_seq_one_letter_code
_entity_poly.pdbx_strand_id
1 'polypeptide(L)'
;MTSPYAQPPHTFQQVVAKWNADEPTYDLMHYYDSLDRNYSFDGTFCYSYEVELDGWRYIVQAHVHVEKNKPNSSGKVFIPGLKGNDIATPRWVVDLSPAYDKTTYPNNSSTDANYRTKLYDGAYRYPTKL
;
A
#
# COMPACT_ATOMS: atom_id res chain seq x y z
N MET A 1 -30.83 -0.34 -16.33
CA MET A 1 -29.47 -0.69 -16.82
C MET A 1 -28.46 0.00 -15.93
N THR A 2 -27.85 -0.71 -14.99
CA THR A 2 -26.73 -0.21 -14.18
C THR A 2 -25.46 -0.34 -15.01
N SER A 3 -24.80 0.78 -15.31
CA SER A 3 -23.53 0.77 -16.03
C SER A 3 -22.53 -0.18 -15.32
N PRO A 4 -21.86 -1.11 -16.03
CA PRO A 4 -20.86 -2.01 -15.44
C PRO A 4 -19.57 -1.28 -14.99
N TYR A 5 -19.53 0.05 -15.13
CA TYR A 5 -18.40 0.91 -14.76
C TYR A 5 -18.86 2.01 -13.81
N ALA A 6 -19.52 1.65 -12.72
CA ALA A 6 -19.73 2.62 -11.64
C ALA A 6 -18.34 3.22 -11.28
N GLN A 7 -18.22 4.54 -11.37
CA GLN A 7 -17.01 5.20 -10.90
C GLN A 7 -17.05 5.20 -9.36
N PRO A 8 -15.92 4.97 -8.68
CA PRO A 8 -15.86 5.11 -7.24
C PRO A 8 -16.27 6.55 -6.86
N PRO A 9 -17.24 6.73 -5.95
CA PRO A 9 -17.76 8.06 -5.62
C PRO A 9 -16.82 8.84 -4.69
N HIS A 10 -15.91 8.16 -4.01
CA HIS A 10 -15.02 8.76 -3.01
C HIS A 10 -13.71 9.28 -3.61
N THR A 11 -13.26 10.42 -3.10
CA THR A 11 -11.95 11.00 -3.41
C THR A 11 -10.81 10.28 -2.67
N PHE A 12 -9.58 10.52 -3.11
CA PHE A 12 -8.39 10.02 -2.43
C PHE A 12 -8.38 10.42 -0.95
N GLN A 13 -8.71 11.68 -0.65
CA GLN A 13 -8.70 12.22 0.71
C GLN A 13 -9.76 11.56 1.60
N GLN A 14 -10.94 11.24 1.07
CA GLN A 14 -11.99 10.57 1.84
C GLN A 14 -11.58 9.15 2.24
N VAL A 15 -11.01 8.38 1.31
CA VAL A 15 -10.54 7.02 1.59
C VAL A 15 -9.37 7.04 2.57
N VAL A 16 -8.41 7.94 2.39
CA VAL A 16 -7.26 8.10 3.30
C VAL A 16 -7.70 8.57 4.70
N ALA A 17 -8.72 9.43 4.79
CA ALA A 17 -9.27 9.86 6.08
C ALA A 17 -9.91 8.68 6.82
N LYS A 18 -10.69 7.84 6.13
CA LYS A 18 -11.26 6.61 6.70
C LYS A 18 -10.16 5.66 7.17
N TRP A 19 -9.19 5.37 6.31
CA TRP A 19 -8.05 4.50 6.59
C TRP A 19 -7.25 4.95 7.82
N ASN A 20 -6.93 6.25 7.92
CA ASN A 20 -6.22 6.80 9.08
C ASN A 20 -7.07 6.84 10.35
N ALA A 21 -8.39 6.95 10.24
CA ALA A 21 -9.27 6.92 11.40
C ALA A 21 -9.42 5.50 11.98
N ASP A 22 -9.39 4.48 11.11
CA ASP A 22 -9.55 3.08 11.52
C ASP A 22 -8.23 2.43 11.97
N GLU A 23 -7.09 2.87 11.44
CA GLU A 23 -5.76 2.24 11.59
C GLU A 23 -5.82 0.70 11.49
N PRO A 24 -6.34 0.13 10.38
CA PRO A 24 -6.56 -1.31 10.29
C PRO A 24 -5.23 -2.06 10.22
N THR A 25 -5.26 -3.36 10.54
CA THR A 25 -4.13 -4.25 10.24
C THR A 25 -3.98 -4.38 8.72
N TYR A 26 -2.73 -4.48 8.24
CA TYR A 26 -2.47 -4.68 6.81
C TYR A 26 -2.91 -6.08 6.35
N ASP A 27 -3.38 -6.17 5.10
CA ASP A 27 -3.69 -7.45 4.43
C ASP A 27 -2.43 -8.08 3.81
N LEU A 28 -1.49 -7.24 3.38
CA LEU A 28 -0.24 -7.67 2.76
C LEU A 28 0.90 -6.75 3.17
N MET A 29 2.02 -7.33 3.60
CA MET A 29 3.33 -6.68 3.57
C MET A 29 4.15 -7.30 2.44
N HIS A 30 4.60 -6.49 1.49
CA HIS A 30 5.43 -6.89 0.36
C HIS A 30 6.73 -6.07 0.37
N TYR A 31 7.86 -6.75 0.38
CA TYR A 31 9.18 -6.13 0.27
C TYR A 31 9.72 -6.26 -1.15
N TYR A 32 10.26 -5.17 -1.67
CA TYR A 32 11.05 -5.17 -2.90
C TYR A 32 12.24 -4.21 -2.80
N ASP A 33 13.33 -4.55 -3.47
CA ASP A 33 14.50 -3.68 -3.57
C ASP A 33 14.17 -2.42 -4.36
N SER A 34 14.88 -1.32 -4.07
CA SER A 34 14.75 -0.12 -4.89
C SER A 34 15.07 -0.46 -6.35
N LEU A 35 14.09 -0.24 -7.24
CA LEU A 35 14.28 -0.41 -8.68
C LEU A 35 15.19 0.66 -9.29
N ASP A 36 15.51 1.72 -8.55
CA ASP A 36 16.28 2.85 -9.03
C ASP A 36 17.44 3.16 -8.06
N ARG A 37 18.65 3.00 -8.60
CA ARG A 37 19.93 3.22 -7.89
C ARG A 37 20.18 4.69 -7.54
N ASN A 38 19.35 5.61 -8.02
CA ASN A 38 19.46 7.04 -7.70
C ASN A 38 18.74 7.42 -6.41
N TYR A 39 17.92 6.54 -5.84
CA TYR A 39 17.32 6.80 -4.53
C TYR A 39 18.27 6.42 -3.40
N SER A 40 18.18 7.14 -2.29
CA SER A 40 19.01 6.93 -1.09
C SER A 40 18.64 5.69 -0.28
N PHE A 41 17.61 4.94 -0.67
CA PHE A 41 17.09 3.79 0.08
C PHE A 41 17.44 2.43 -0.55
N ASP A 42 17.66 1.45 0.31
CA ASP A 42 18.03 0.09 -0.06
C ASP A 42 16.84 -0.74 -0.57
N GLY A 43 15.63 -0.44 -0.11
CA GLY A 43 14.42 -1.18 -0.44
C GLY A 43 13.16 -0.47 0.04
N THR A 44 12.01 -1.13 -0.13
CA THR A 44 10.72 -0.62 0.31
C THR A 44 9.84 -1.75 0.83
N PHE A 45 9.24 -1.53 2.00
CA PHE A 45 8.07 -2.28 2.42
C PHE A 45 6.82 -1.59 1.90
N CYS A 46 5.98 -2.32 1.17
CA CYS A 46 4.66 -1.89 0.75
C CYS A 46 3.61 -2.62 1.57
N TYR A 47 2.88 -1.87 2.39
CA TYR A 47 1.73 -2.34 3.14
C TYR A 47 0.47 -2.08 2.32
N SER A 48 -0.33 -3.12 2.09
CA SER A 48 -1.63 -3.00 1.42
C SER A 48 -2.76 -3.21 2.42
N TYR A 49 -3.79 -2.38 2.29
CA TYR A 49 -4.96 -2.37 3.16
C TYR A 49 -6.24 -2.35 2.32
N GLU A 50 -7.22 -3.14 2.70
CA GLU A 50 -8.60 -3.06 2.24
C GLU A 50 -9.36 -2.05 3.08
N VAL A 51 -9.85 -1.00 2.43
CA VAL A 51 -10.68 0.03 3.06
C VAL A 51 -12.07 -0.05 2.46
N GLU A 52 -13.05 -0.38 3.29
CA GLU A 52 -14.45 -0.34 2.92
C GLU A 52 -15.08 1.01 3.28
N LEU A 53 -15.68 1.67 2.29
CA LEU A 53 -16.35 2.95 2.45
C LEU A 53 -17.62 2.98 1.58
N ASP A 54 -18.78 3.12 2.21
CA ASP A 54 -20.11 3.16 1.58
C ASP A 54 -20.35 2.06 0.53
N GLY A 55 -19.99 0.82 0.88
CA GLY A 55 -20.16 -0.36 0.01
C GLY A 55 -19.13 -0.47 -1.13
N TRP A 56 -18.02 0.25 -1.05
CA TRP A 56 -16.89 0.15 -1.97
C TRP A 56 -15.65 -0.32 -1.25
N ARG A 57 -14.91 -1.26 -1.86
CA ARG A 57 -13.56 -1.61 -1.45
C ARG A 57 -12.54 -0.77 -2.20
N TYR A 58 -11.58 -0.23 -1.46
CA TYR A 58 -10.38 0.44 -1.95
C TYR A 58 -9.14 -0.29 -1.45
N ILE A 59 -8.09 -0.36 -2.28
CA ILE A 59 -6.77 -0.80 -1.82
C ILE A 59 -5.91 0.43 -1.58
N VAL A 60 -5.51 0.64 -0.32
CA VAL A 60 -4.50 1.64 0.04
C VAL A 60 -3.14 0.95 0.04
N GLN A 61 -2.18 1.51 -0.70
CA GLN A 61 -0.80 1.02 -0.73
C GLN A 61 0.11 2.06 -0.09
N ALA A 62 0.72 1.71 1.04
CA ALA A 62 1.57 2.60 1.82
C ALA A 62 3.03 2.09 1.79
N HIS A 63 3.92 2.91 1.22
CA HIS A 63 5.34 2.58 1.12
C HIS A 63 6.12 3.11 2.33
N VAL A 64 7.02 2.28 2.84
CA VAL A 64 8.00 2.64 3.86
C VAL A 64 9.38 2.34 3.28
N HIS A 65 10.20 3.37 3.16
CA HIS A 65 11.55 3.24 2.64
C HIS A 65 12.47 2.72 3.74
N VAL A 66 13.35 1.79 3.36
CA VAL A 66 14.34 1.20 4.26
C VAL A 66 15.74 1.51 3.81
N GLU A 67 16.57 1.90 4.77
CA GLU A 67 17.98 2.23 4.58
C GLU A 67 18.81 1.45 5.58
N LYS A 68 19.91 0.86 5.11
CA LYS A 68 20.84 0.13 5.96
C LYS A 68 21.32 1.04 7.08
N ASN A 69 21.21 0.54 8.32
CA ASN A 69 21.64 1.23 9.54
C ASN A 69 20.92 2.56 9.82
N LYS A 70 19.75 2.80 9.23
CA LYS A 70 18.92 3.97 9.56
C LYS A 70 17.51 3.54 9.98
N PRO A 71 16.82 4.36 10.79
CA PRO A 71 15.40 4.16 11.02
C PRO A 71 14.61 4.18 9.71
N ASN A 72 13.56 3.37 9.66
CA ASN A 72 12.63 3.36 8.54
C ASN A 72 11.99 4.75 8.37
N SER A 73 11.77 5.16 7.12
CA SER A 73 11.25 6.49 6.79
C SER A 73 10.00 6.42 5.93
N SER A 74 9.18 7.47 6.02
CA SER A 74 7.93 7.56 5.25
C SER A 74 8.24 7.58 3.76
N GLY A 75 7.68 6.62 3.02
CA GLY A 75 7.52 6.70 1.58
C GLY A 75 6.23 7.42 1.22
N LYS A 76 5.56 6.94 0.17
CA LYS A 76 4.30 7.48 -0.35
C LYS A 76 3.15 6.50 -0.18
N VAL A 77 1.97 7.05 0.05
CA VAL A 77 0.69 6.34 -0.03
C VAL A 77 0.03 6.65 -1.37
N PHE A 78 -0.51 5.62 -2.02
CA PHE A 78 -1.35 5.78 -3.20
C PHE A 78 -2.51 4.78 -3.17
N ILE A 79 -3.56 5.10 -3.91
CA ILE A 79 -4.74 4.25 -4.09
C ILE A 79 -4.87 4.00 -5.59
N PRO A 80 -4.64 2.77 -6.09
CA PRO A 80 -4.85 2.48 -7.50
C PRO A 80 -6.28 2.86 -7.91
N GLY A 81 -6.44 3.45 -9.09
CA GLY A 81 -7.73 3.98 -9.56
C GLY A 81 -8.01 5.44 -9.16
N LEU A 82 -7.32 6.00 -8.16
CA LEU A 82 -7.40 7.41 -7.78
C LEU A 82 -6.07 8.13 -8.11
N LYS A 83 -5.71 8.15 -9.40
CA LYS A 83 -4.41 8.64 -9.90
C LYS A 83 -4.17 10.13 -9.58
N GLY A 84 -2.90 10.51 -9.49
CA GLY A 84 -2.46 11.91 -9.39
C GLY A 84 -2.44 12.48 -7.97
N ASN A 85 -2.77 11.68 -6.96
CA ASN A 85 -2.69 12.05 -5.56
C ASN A 85 -1.80 11.07 -4.81
N ASP A 86 -0.88 11.60 -4.03
CA ASP A 86 -0.11 10.85 -3.04
C ASP A 86 0.00 11.68 -1.75
N ILE A 87 0.22 11.00 -0.63
CA ILE A 87 0.60 11.62 0.64
C ILE A 87 1.80 10.89 1.21
N ALA A 88 2.48 11.52 2.16
CA ALA A 88 3.48 10.82 2.96
C ALA A 88 2.82 9.68 3.76
N THR A 89 3.51 8.54 3.85
CA THR A 89 3.06 7.42 4.69
C THR A 89 2.98 7.85 6.16
N PRO A 90 1.81 7.67 6.81
CA PRO A 90 1.59 8.11 8.18
C PRO A 90 2.46 7.33 9.17
N ARG A 91 2.71 7.94 10.33
CA ARG A 91 3.66 7.42 11.31
C ARG A 91 3.29 6.02 11.82
N TRP A 92 2.00 5.78 12.06
CA TRP A 92 1.52 4.49 12.55
C TRP A 92 1.89 3.33 11.61
N VAL A 93 1.92 3.54 10.29
CA VAL A 93 2.38 2.53 9.31
C VAL A 93 3.90 2.38 9.33
N VAL A 94 4.64 3.49 9.46
CA VAL A 94 6.11 3.45 9.55
C VAL A 94 6.54 2.62 10.77
N ASP A 95 5.82 2.76 11.88
CA ASP A 95 6.08 2.04 13.14
C ASP A 95 5.79 0.53 13.05
N LEU A 96 4.96 0.09 12.10
CA LEU A 96 4.78 -1.35 11.81
C LEU A 96 6.00 -1.98 11.15
N SER A 97 6.89 -1.16 10.56
CA SER A 97 7.92 -1.70 9.69
C SER A 97 9.04 -2.37 10.46
N PRO A 98 9.39 -3.62 10.12
CA PRO A 98 10.44 -4.34 10.82
C PRO A 98 11.78 -3.65 10.59
N ALA A 99 12.74 -3.94 11.49
CA ALA A 99 14.12 -3.55 11.26
C ALA A 99 14.62 -4.20 9.95
N TYR A 100 15.34 -3.42 9.16
CA TYR A 100 15.85 -3.86 7.88
C TYR A 100 16.87 -4.99 8.01
N ASP A 101 16.60 -6.12 7.34
CA ASP A 101 17.51 -7.23 7.16
C ASP A 101 17.26 -7.95 5.82
N LYS A 102 18.21 -7.81 4.88
CA LYS A 102 18.16 -8.43 3.55
C LYS A 102 18.21 -9.97 3.58
N THR A 103 18.68 -10.57 4.68
CA THR A 103 18.66 -12.02 4.84
C THR A 103 17.28 -12.53 5.24
N THR A 104 16.55 -11.73 6.03
CA THR A 104 15.17 -12.02 6.45
C THR A 104 14.15 -11.67 5.34
N TYR A 105 14.37 -10.59 4.60
CA TYR A 105 13.49 -10.11 3.53
C TYR A 105 14.22 -10.12 2.19
N PRO A 106 14.25 -11.27 1.48
CA PRO A 106 14.76 -11.29 0.11
C PRO A 106 13.85 -10.46 -0.80
N ASN A 107 14.41 -9.98 -1.91
CA ASN A 107 13.65 -9.20 -2.90
C ASN A 107 12.37 -9.94 -3.35
N ASN A 108 11.26 -9.21 -3.46
CA ASN A 108 9.90 -9.72 -3.75
C ASN A 108 9.31 -10.67 -2.69
N SER A 109 9.79 -10.63 -1.45
CA SER A 109 9.18 -11.37 -0.33
C SER A 109 7.85 -10.74 0.10
N SER A 110 6.87 -11.57 0.44
CA SER A 110 5.53 -11.11 0.86
C SER A 110 4.94 -12.01 1.94
N THR A 111 4.12 -11.45 2.83
CA THR A 111 3.43 -12.21 3.88
C THR A 111 2.38 -13.18 3.35
N ASP A 112 1.79 -12.90 2.18
CA ASP A 112 0.83 -13.77 1.51
C ASP A 112 1.04 -13.72 -0.01
N ALA A 113 1.54 -14.82 -0.59
CA ALA A 113 1.79 -14.92 -2.03
C ALA A 113 0.50 -14.98 -2.86
N ASN A 114 -0.58 -15.59 -2.34
CA ASN A 114 -1.86 -15.69 -3.05
C ASN A 114 -2.53 -14.31 -3.12
N TYR A 115 -2.53 -13.58 -2.01
CA TYR A 115 -3.03 -12.21 -1.97
C TYR A 115 -2.19 -11.29 -2.86
N ARG A 116 -0.85 -11.44 -2.86
CA ARG A 116 0.03 -10.69 -3.77
C ARG A 116 -0.35 -10.91 -5.24
N THR A 117 -0.55 -12.15 -5.67
CA THR A 117 -0.99 -12.47 -7.04
C THR A 117 -2.35 -11.85 -7.35
N LYS A 118 -3.32 -11.98 -6.43
CA LYS A 118 -4.65 -11.35 -6.57
C LYS A 118 -4.51 -9.83 -6.77
N LEU A 119 -3.63 -9.18 -6.02
CA LEU A 119 -3.43 -7.74 -6.01
C LEU A 119 -2.71 -7.23 -7.27
N TYR A 120 -1.58 -7.81 -7.65
CA TYR A 120 -0.73 -7.24 -8.70
C TYR A 120 -0.98 -7.83 -10.09
N ASP A 121 -1.48 -9.07 -10.18
CA ASP A 121 -1.74 -9.75 -11.45
C ASP A 121 -3.23 -9.69 -11.87
N GLY A 122 -4.10 -9.18 -10.98
CA GLY A 122 -5.55 -9.08 -11.20
C GLY A 122 -6.10 -7.65 -11.15
N ALA A 123 -7.38 -7.50 -11.48
CA ALA A 123 -8.11 -6.23 -11.35
C ALA A 123 -8.43 -5.85 -9.89
N TYR A 124 -8.07 -6.70 -8.92
CA TYR A 124 -8.45 -6.56 -7.50
C TYR A 124 -7.94 -5.27 -6.84
N ARG A 125 -6.78 -4.76 -7.29
CA ARG A 125 -6.17 -3.54 -6.75
C ARG A 125 -7.00 -2.27 -6.97
N TYR A 126 -7.98 -2.30 -7.88
CA TYR A 126 -8.77 -1.12 -8.22
C TYR A 126 -10.07 -1.05 -7.41
N PRO A 127 -10.64 0.16 -7.23
CA PRO A 127 -11.86 0.35 -6.46
C PRO A 127 -12.99 -0.50 -7.04
N THR A 128 -13.66 -1.24 -6.17
CA THR A 128 -14.70 -2.20 -6.58
C THR A 128 -15.94 -2.02 -5.71
N LYS A 129 -17.11 -1.95 -6.33
CA LYS A 129 -18.38 -1.99 -5.62
C LYS A 129 -18.62 -3.39 -5.07
N LEU A 130 -18.93 -3.50 -3.78
CA LEU A 130 -19.21 -4.74 -3.07
C LEU A 130 -20.69 -5.16 -3.23
#